data_AF-R4XKW4-F1
#
_entry.id   AF-R4XKW4-F1
#
_cell.length_a   1.000
_cell.length_b   1.000
_cell.length_c   1.000
_cell.angle_alpha   90.00
_cell.angle_beta   90.00
_cell.angle_gamma   90.00
#
_symmetry.space_group_name_H-M   'P 1'
#
loop_
_entity.id
_entity.type
_entity.pdbx_description
1 polymer ?
#
loop_
_entity_poly.entity_id
_entity_poly.type
_entity_poly.pdbx_seq_one_letter_code
_entity_poly.pdbx_strand_id
1 'polypeptide(L)'
;MKDNLWVRERRNVVLAFWATVLLGIPCWYLTTQVSRATLPLIPTFEAIRPAIPVALQGISSFSTHKLVTGLNLLQDVHKFVNVTPSALAYTIDWSEGSDFSTLIEPGTRNWKIASTRVQSQNLEESIMAYTLKVFEDERQRLSTILDKNKNPDLRVVKYNPSYEIVLSIMHGDNENPVQFDNIQQHLEKRFLPILKEVAPMANFSLESQSQFHADLTFSPEYDDTSNSFVLQSTDLKNFINSAEWNLASAQSDSKPLNFVVYVPEPRYSPLVIHNQGQPVPTNSFVLPQFGTVLIYNPKTEHDQSTLLVPENDIEQIMEICSRHFLTLLGMPSIPGALGEASIWRVDGLIRQRLVETILSAQETLLSIPKIVDQIPNMHVPAHVATRIEDALLDLGQARYFMNLGRSREALHHSRLAIGKAEQAFFDEKMVSLLYFPDEHKYGVYMPLFGPLLLPLLMAGVRELKLFLQKKKKLSGE
;
A
#
# COMPACT_ATOMS: atom_id res chain seq x y z
N MET A 1 -51.95 15.41 65.64
CA MET A 1 -51.70 14.04 65.10
C MET A 1 -51.78 13.98 63.57
N LYS A 2 -52.75 14.65 62.90
CA LYS A 2 -52.84 14.73 61.43
C LYS A 2 -51.63 15.41 60.75
N ASP A 3 -51.06 16.45 61.34
CA ASP A 3 -49.92 17.18 60.73
C ASP A 3 -48.63 16.34 60.65
N ASN A 4 -48.40 15.46 61.62
CA ASN A 4 -47.24 14.56 61.61
C ASN A 4 -47.35 13.46 60.54
N LEU A 5 -48.58 13.03 60.21
CA LEU A 5 -48.83 12.08 59.12
C LEU A 5 -48.55 12.74 57.76
N TRP A 6 -49.04 13.97 57.54
CA TRP A 6 -48.83 14.69 56.28
C TRP A 6 -47.35 14.98 55.99
N VAL A 7 -46.60 15.35 57.03
CA VAL A 7 -45.14 15.55 56.92
C VAL A 7 -44.41 14.23 56.63
N ARG A 8 -44.86 13.12 57.22
CA ARG A 8 -44.27 11.79 56.98
C ARG A 8 -44.54 11.29 55.56
N GLU A 9 -45.76 11.44 55.06
CA GLU A 9 -46.11 11.07 53.68
C GLU A 9 -45.34 11.93 52.66
N ARG A 10 -45.26 13.24 52.86
CA ARG A 10 -44.47 14.13 51.98
C ARG A 10 -43.00 13.71 51.92
N ARG A 11 -42.41 13.38 53.07
CA ARG A 11 -41.02 12.91 53.15
C ARG A 11 -40.83 11.55 52.45
N ASN A 12 -41.79 10.63 52.58
CA ASN A 12 -41.76 9.34 51.90
C ASN A 12 -41.85 9.51 50.38
N VAL A 13 -42.69 10.42 49.87
CA VAL A 13 -42.80 10.72 48.44
C VAL A 13 -41.50 11.31 47.90
N VAL A 14 -40.91 12.28 48.60
CA VAL A 14 -39.62 12.88 48.22
C VAL A 14 -38.51 11.83 48.23
N LEU A 15 -38.45 10.98 49.26
CA LEU A 15 -37.47 9.89 49.33
C LEU A 15 -37.66 8.85 48.23
N ALA A 16 -38.89 8.47 47.91
CA ALA A 16 -39.19 7.53 46.83
C ALA A 16 -38.72 8.08 45.47
N PHE A 17 -38.96 9.37 45.20
CA PHE A 17 -38.46 10.01 43.98
C PHE A 17 -36.92 10.02 43.91
N TRP A 18 -36.24 10.38 44.98
CA TRP A 18 -34.78 10.37 45.03
C TRP A 18 -34.21 8.95 44.91
N ALA A 19 -34.88 7.94 45.48
CA ALA A 19 -34.51 6.54 45.28
C ALA A 19 -34.61 6.13 43.79
N THR A 20 -35.68 6.54 43.09
CA THR A 20 -35.83 6.29 41.65
C THR A 20 -34.74 6.99 40.84
N VAL A 21 -34.39 8.23 41.16
CA VAL A 21 -33.31 8.97 40.47
C VAL A 21 -31.95 8.29 40.71
N LEU A 22 -31.66 7.91 41.95
CA LEU A 22 -30.39 7.26 42.32
C LEU A 22 -30.23 5.87 41.71
N LEU A 23 -31.33 5.13 41.49
CA LEU A 23 -31.31 3.84 40.78
C LEU A 23 -31.36 4.04 39.25
N GLY A 24 -32.02 5.08 38.79
CA GLY A 24 -32.18 5.42 37.38
C GLY A 24 -30.90 5.94 36.72
N ILE A 25 -30.09 6.73 37.43
CA ILE A 25 -28.82 7.27 36.89
C ILE A 25 -27.84 6.14 36.51
N PRO A 26 -27.54 5.14 37.37
CA PRO A 26 -26.70 4.00 36.98
C PRO A 26 -27.29 3.19 35.82
N CYS A 27 -28.60 2.95 35.82
CA CYS A 27 -29.29 2.23 34.74
C CYS A 27 -29.20 2.98 33.40
N TRP A 28 -29.43 4.29 33.42
CA TRP A 28 -29.29 5.16 32.26
C TRP A 28 -27.84 5.21 31.77
N TYR A 29 -26.88 5.36 32.68
CA TYR A 29 -25.46 5.36 32.34
C TYR A 29 -25.05 4.04 31.67
N LEU A 30 -25.45 2.89 32.21
CA LEU A 30 -25.17 1.58 31.62
C LEU A 30 -25.84 1.36 30.26
N THR A 31 -27.05 1.88 30.06
CA THR A 31 -27.80 1.71 28.80
C THR A 31 -27.41 2.71 27.72
N THR A 32 -26.78 3.84 28.08
CA THR A 32 -26.33 4.88 27.14
C THR A 32 -24.82 4.89 26.89
N GLN A 33 -24.07 4.03 27.57
CA GLN A 33 -22.66 3.81 27.29
C GLN A 33 -22.48 3.26 25.88
N VAL A 34 -21.53 3.85 25.15
CA VAL A 34 -21.12 3.35 23.84
C VAL A 34 -20.42 2.01 24.05
N SER A 35 -20.89 0.96 23.37
CA SER A 35 -20.27 -0.36 23.44
C SER A 35 -18.82 -0.28 22.90
N ARG A 36 -17.86 -0.75 23.70
CA ARG A 36 -16.43 -0.77 23.37
C ARG A 36 -15.88 -2.16 23.69
N ALA A 37 -15.61 -2.94 22.66
CA ALA A 37 -14.91 -4.20 22.81
C ALA A 37 -13.47 -3.96 23.27
N THR A 38 -12.97 -4.87 24.10
CA THR A 38 -11.56 -4.90 24.48
C THR A 38 -10.72 -5.30 23.26
N LEU A 39 -9.77 -4.46 22.88
CA LEU A 39 -8.83 -4.79 21.81
C LEU A 39 -7.87 -5.90 22.25
N PRO A 40 -7.48 -6.81 21.35
CA PRO A 40 -6.44 -7.80 21.64
C PRO A 40 -5.09 -7.10 21.87
N LEU A 41 -4.21 -7.74 22.64
CA LEU A 41 -2.87 -7.24 22.89
C LEU A 41 -2.05 -7.29 21.60
N ILE A 42 -1.60 -6.13 21.13
CA ILE A 42 -0.72 -6.04 19.97
C ILE A 42 0.72 -6.29 20.46
N PRO A 43 1.38 -7.36 19.99
CA PRO A 43 2.73 -7.68 20.43
C PRO A 43 3.74 -6.66 19.87
N THR A 44 4.89 -6.56 20.53
CA THR A 44 6.05 -5.92 19.91
C THR A 44 6.53 -6.79 18.75
N PHE A 45 6.51 -6.25 17.54
CA PHE A 45 6.96 -6.97 16.37
C PHE A 45 8.48 -7.07 16.33
N GLU A 46 8.99 -8.29 16.22
CA GLU A 46 10.40 -8.53 15.94
C GLU A 46 10.76 -8.04 14.52
N ALA A 47 12.03 -7.71 14.30
CA ALA A 47 12.55 -7.25 13.01
C ALA A 47 12.18 -8.18 11.84
N ILE A 48 11.84 -7.58 10.70
CA ILE A 48 11.49 -8.28 9.45
C ILE A 48 12.77 -8.69 8.72
N ARG A 49 12.86 -9.97 8.36
CA ARG A 49 14.07 -10.58 7.79
C ARG A 49 13.69 -11.57 6.68
N PRO A 50 13.47 -11.11 5.44
CA PRO A 50 13.14 -12.01 4.35
C PRO A 50 14.34 -12.93 4.04
N ALA A 51 14.11 -14.24 4.03
CA ALA A 51 15.12 -15.23 3.64
C ALA A 51 15.11 -15.46 2.12
N ILE A 52 16.29 -15.62 1.52
CA ILE A 52 16.41 -16.07 0.12
C ILE A 52 16.86 -17.53 0.12
N PRO A 53 16.01 -18.47 -0.34
CA PRO A 53 16.35 -19.88 -0.32
C PRO A 53 17.39 -20.18 -1.40
N VAL A 54 18.63 -20.47 -1.00
CA VAL A 54 19.72 -20.89 -1.90
C VAL A 54 20.22 -22.25 -1.46
N ALA A 55 20.28 -23.21 -2.37
CA ALA A 55 20.79 -24.56 -2.22
C ALA A 55 22.08 -24.73 -3.04
N LEU A 56 23.11 -25.35 -2.45
CA LEU A 56 24.40 -25.59 -3.10
C LEU A 56 24.50 -27.03 -3.61
N GLN A 57 24.99 -27.22 -4.83
CA GLN A 57 25.26 -28.54 -5.44
C GLN A 57 26.69 -28.58 -6.03
N GLY A 58 27.30 -29.76 -6.06
CA GLY A 58 28.60 -29.99 -6.73
C GLY A 58 29.86 -29.97 -5.87
N ILE A 59 29.76 -29.82 -4.54
CA ILE A 59 30.94 -29.82 -3.66
C ILE A 59 30.93 -31.09 -2.80
N SER A 60 31.92 -31.97 -3.01
CA SER A 60 32.02 -33.30 -2.40
C SER A 60 32.19 -33.31 -0.86
N SER A 61 32.51 -32.17 -0.24
CA SER A 61 32.54 -31.98 1.22
C SER A 61 31.22 -31.49 1.83
N PHE A 62 30.21 -31.15 1.02
CA PHE A 62 28.91 -30.64 1.47
C PHE A 62 27.77 -31.54 0.99
N SER A 63 27.70 -32.76 1.54
CA SER A 63 26.50 -33.59 1.40
C SER A 63 25.43 -33.14 2.40
N THR A 64 24.73 -32.05 2.11
CA THR A 64 23.37 -31.77 2.64
C THR A 64 22.87 -30.43 2.10
N HIS A 65 21.62 -30.41 1.69
CA HIS A 65 20.89 -29.21 1.27
C HIS A 65 20.95 -28.13 2.38
N LYS A 66 21.80 -27.12 2.20
CA LYS A 66 21.85 -25.92 3.07
C LYS A 66 20.96 -24.84 2.46
N LEU A 67 20.11 -24.17 3.23
CA LEU A 67 19.52 -22.89 2.84
C LEU A 67 20.48 -21.76 3.26
N VAL A 68 20.64 -20.74 2.43
CA VAL A 68 21.02 -19.41 2.95
C VAL A 68 19.80 -18.82 3.67
N THR A 69 19.59 -19.19 4.93
CA THR A 69 18.64 -18.41 5.74
C THR A 69 19.33 -17.13 6.18
N GLY A 70 18.71 -15.99 5.91
CA GLY A 70 19.22 -14.72 6.36
C GLY A 70 20.03 -14.03 5.27
N LEU A 71 19.29 -13.40 4.37
CA LEU A 71 19.69 -12.05 3.99
C LEU A 71 19.30 -11.14 5.16
N ASN A 72 20.19 -11.11 6.16
CA ASN A 72 20.15 -10.11 7.21
C ASN A 72 20.65 -8.80 6.59
N LEU A 73 19.79 -8.19 5.77
CA LEU A 73 20.03 -6.97 4.99
C LEU A 73 20.49 -5.77 5.82
N LEU A 74 20.42 -5.88 7.14
CA LEU A 74 20.70 -4.81 8.09
C LEU A 74 21.79 -5.17 9.11
N GLN A 75 22.28 -6.42 9.16
CA GLN A 75 23.17 -6.86 10.26
C GLN A 75 24.40 -7.69 9.82
N ASP A 76 24.63 -7.92 8.53
CA ASP A 76 25.83 -8.57 7.98
C ASP A 76 26.21 -9.97 8.53
N VAL A 77 25.43 -10.57 9.42
CA VAL A 77 25.62 -11.95 9.89
C VAL A 77 24.84 -12.90 8.99
N HIS A 78 25.53 -13.48 8.01
CA HIS A 78 24.98 -14.44 7.06
C HIS A 78 25.34 -15.86 7.50
N LYS A 79 24.34 -16.72 7.75
CA LYS A 79 24.57 -18.12 8.13
C LYS A 79 23.78 -19.05 7.23
N PHE A 80 24.45 -20.04 6.66
CA PHE A 80 23.75 -21.18 6.07
C PHE A 80 23.03 -21.95 7.20
N VAL A 81 21.73 -22.19 7.06
CA VAL A 81 20.96 -23.05 7.97
C VAL A 81 20.44 -24.24 7.18
N ASN A 82 20.56 -25.41 7.79
CA ASN A 82 20.02 -26.64 7.22
C ASN A 82 18.49 -26.59 7.31
N VAL A 83 17.82 -26.54 6.17
CA VAL A 83 16.36 -26.63 6.09
C VAL A 83 16.02 -27.56 4.94
N THR A 84 14.89 -28.25 5.04
CA THR A 84 14.37 -29.09 3.97
C THR A 84 14.27 -28.28 2.67
N PRO A 85 14.77 -28.81 1.54
CA PRO A 85 14.76 -28.08 0.28
C PRO A 85 13.33 -27.72 -0.10
N SER A 86 13.04 -26.43 -0.14
CA SER A 86 11.83 -25.94 -0.80
C SER A 86 12.01 -26.14 -2.30
N ALA A 87 10.97 -26.57 -3.01
CA ALA A 87 10.97 -26.67 -4.47
C ALA A 87 11.27 -25.33 -5.17
N LEU A 88 11.27 -24.22 -4.42
CA LEU A 88 11.51 -22.86 -4.91
C LEU A 88 12.92 -22.32 -4.58
N ALA A 89 13.84 -23.15 -4.07
CA ALA A 89 15.22 -22.72 -3.80
C ALA A 89 16.03 -22.52 -5.09
N TYR A 90 16.93 -21.53 -5.10
CA TYR A 90 17.94 -21.37 -6.16
C TYR A 90 19.02 -22.41 -6.00
N THR A 91 19.28 -23.21 -7.03
CA THR A 91 20.38 -24.18 -7.04
C THR A 91 21.62 -23.53 -7.62
N ILE A 92 22.71 -23.54 -6.85
CA ILE A 92 24.01 -23.08 -7.30
C ILE A 92 24.85 -24.32 -7.59
N ASP A 93 25.10 -24.55 -8.87
CA ASP A 93 26.03 -25.55 -9.36
C ASP A 93 27.42 -24.92 -9.46
N TRP A 94 28.32 -25.36 -8.59
CA TRP A 94 29.71 -24.89 -8.59
C TRP A 94 30.59 -25.81 -9.42
N SER A 95 31.36 -25.25 -10.37
CA SER A 95 32.38 -25.97 -11.14
C SER A 95 33.75 -25.29 -11.07
N GLU A 96 34.81 -26.08 -11.07
CA GLU A 96 36.18 -25.57 -11.20
C GLU A 96 36.46 -25.29 -12.68
N GLY A 97 36.76 -24.02 -13.02
CA GLY A 97 36.98 -23.56 -14.39
C GLY A 97 38.25 -22.72 -14.54
N SER A 98 38.68 -22.49 -15.79
CA SER A 98 39.87 -21.70 -16.14
C SER A 98 39.66 -20.19 -16.06
N ASP A 99 38.41 -19.72 -16.21
CA ASP A 99 38.01 -18.32 -16.12
C ASP A 99 36.74 -18.18 -15.27
N PHE A 100 36.60 -17.04 -14.58
CA PHE A 100 35.38 -16.73 -13.83
C PHE A 100 34.23 -16.46 -14.79
N SER A 101 33.22 -17.33 -14.79
CA SER A 101 32.02 -17.12 -15.59
C SER A 101 30.77 -17.48 -14.79
N THR A 102 29.78 -16.61 -14.89
CA THR A 102 28.50 -16.73 -14.22
C THR A 102 27.42 -16.84 -15.26
N LEU A 103 26.85 -18.02 -15.38
CA LEU A 103 25.75 -18.28 -16.31
C LEU A 103 24.49 -18.52 -15.49
N ILE A 104 23.65 -17.49 -15.45
CA ILE A 104 22.28 -17.61 -14.96
C ILE A 104 21.48 -18.15 -16.13
N GLU A 105 20.98 -19.38 -16.00
CA GLU A 105 20.09 -19.95 -17.02
C GLU A 105 18.78 -19.13 -17.04
N PRO A 106 18.41 -18.52 -18.18
CA PRO A 106 17.16 -17.78 -18.29
C PRO A 106 15.97 -18.70 -17.97
N GLY A 107 15.00 -18.20 -17.21
CA GLY A 107 13.78 -18.95 -16.90
C GLY A 107 13.95 -20.13 -15.94
N THR A 108 15.13 -20.36 -15.35
CA THR A 108 15.31 -21.40 -14.31
C THR A 108 15.78 -20.79 -12.98
N ARG A 109 15.71 -21.60 -11.93
CA ARG A 109 16.32 -21.28 -10.63
C ARG A 109 17.74 -21.87 -10.49
N ASN A 110 18.34 -22.31 -11.59
CA ASN A 110 19.66 -22.91 -11.61
C ASN A 110 20.70 -21.88 -12.02
N TRP A 111 21.74 -21.73 -11.20
CA TRP A 111 22.88 -20.87 -11.47
C TRP A 111 24.14 -21.70 -11.59
N LYS A 112 24.85 -21.56 -12.70
CA LYS A 112 26.15 -22.19 -12.90
C LYS A 112 27.23 -21.15 -12.63
N ILE A 113 28.05 -21.41 -11.63
CA ILE A 113 29.18 -20.57 -11.27
C ILE A 113 30.46 -21.37 -11.51
N ALA A 114 31.29 -20.89 -12.44
CA ALA A 114 32.64 -21.37 -12.64
C ALA A 114 33.63 -20.36 -12.05
N SER A 115 34.53 -20.82 -11.18
CA SER A 115 35.56 -19.95 -10.57
C SER A 115 36.95 -20.56 -10.67
N THR A 116 37.94 -19.69 -10.82
CA THR A 116 39.37 -19.98 -10.74
C THR A 116 39.79 -20.15 -9.28
N ARG A 117 40.31 -21.34 -8.94
CA ARG A 117 41.02 -21.70 -7.70
C ARG A 117 40.72 -20.82 -6.48
N VAL A 118 39.55 -21.01 -5.87
CA VAL A 118 39.39 -20.65 -4.45
C VAL A 118 40.13 -21.74 -3.67
N GLN A 119 41.24 -21.38 -3.01
CA GLN A 119 41.87 -22.28 -2.03
C GLN A 119 40.78 -22.74 -1.06
N SER A 120 40.67 -24.05 -0.88
CA SER A 120 39.59 -24.79 -0.22
C SER A 120 39.20 -24.33 1.20
N GLN A 121 39.88 -23.34 1.79
CA GLN A 121 39.61 -22.84 3.13
C GLN A 121 38.49 -21.79 3.22
N ASN A 122 38.15 -21.03 2.15
CA ASN A 122 37.12 -19.96 2.21
C ASN A 122 36.01 -20.08 1.14
N LEU A 123 35.63 -21.31 0.77
CA LEU A 123 34.61 -21.54 -0.26
C LEU A 123 33.21 -21.01 0.14
N GLU A 124 32.79 -21.21 1.39
CA GLU A 124 31.50 -20.72 1.88
C GLU A 124 31.41 -19.19 1.85
N GLU A 125 32.48 -18.49 2.22
CA GLU A 125 32.57 -17.03 2.18
C GLU A 125 32.51 -16.49 0.74
N SER A 126 33.17 -17.19 -0.20
CA SER A 126 33.19 -16.80 -1.61
C SER A 126 31.80 -16.95 -2.26
N ILE A 127 31.11 -18.07 -1.98
CA ILE A 127 29.75 -18.32 -2.44
C ILE A 127 28.77 -17.30 -1.84
N MET A 128 28.93 -17.00 -0.55
CA MET A 128 28.13 -15.98 0.13
C MET A 128 28.34 -14.61 -0.50
N ALA A 129 29.58 -14.14 -0.61
CA ALA A 129 29.90 -12.85 -1.22
C ALA A 129 29.33 -12.72 -2.64
N TYR A 130 29.36 -13.81 -3.42
CA TYR A 130 28.76 -13.83 -4.74
C TYR A 130 27.23 -13.75 -4.72
N THR A 131 26.58 -14.55 -3.89
CA THR A 131 25.11 -14.51 -3.73
C THR A 131 24.66 -13.11 -3.32
N LEU A 132 25.39 -12.49 -2.39
CA LEU A 132 25.15 -11.12 -1.97
C LEU A 132 25.31 -10.11 -3.10
N LYS A 133 26.30 -10.28 -3.97
CA LYS A 133 26.48 -9.44 -5.16
C LYS A 133 25.34 -9.59 -6.16
N VAL A 134 24.86 -10.82 -6.42
CA VAL A 134 23.74 -11.08 -7.34
C VAL A 134 22.46 -10.36 -6.88
N PHE A 135 22.22 -10.32 -5.57
CA PHE A 135 21.03 -9.68 -5.00
C PHE A 135 21.23 -8.21 -4.64
N GLU A 136 22.38 -7.59 -4.90
CA GLU A 136 22.73 -6.26 -4.40
C GLU A 136 21.65 -5.20 -4.60
N ASP A 137 21.07 -5.11 -5.80
CA ASP A 137 19.98 -4.17 -6.11
C ASP A 137 18.74 -4.41 -5.25
N GLU A 138 18.33 -5.68 -5.10
CA GLU A 138 17.21 -6.07 -4.24
C GLU A 138 17.52 -5.71 -2.78
N ARG A 139 18.76 -5.96 -2.35
CA ARG A 139 19.20 -5.68 -0.98
C ARG A 139 19.12 -4.20 -0.65
N GLN A 140 19.61 -3.35 -1.54
CA GLN A 140 19.58 -1.90 -1.35
C GLN A 140 18.13 -1.39 -1.24
N ARG A 141 17.23 -1.88 -2.08
CA ARG A 141 15.80 -1.53 -2.03
C ARG A 141 15.14 -1.95 -0.72
N LEU A 142 15.31 -3.22 -0.34
CA LEU A 142 14.76 -3.72 0.92
C LEU A 142 15.31 -2.97 2.12
N SER A 143 16.60 -2.61 2.11
CA SER A 143 17.19 -1.78 3.18
C SER A 143 16.55 -0.39 3.25
N THR A 144 16.13 0.18 2.12
CA THR A 144 15.48 1.48 2.04
C THR A 144 14.04 1.42 2.53
N ILE A 145 13.35 0.31 2.28
CA ILE A 145 11.98 0.08 2.77
C ILE A 145 11.98 -0.12 4.30
N LEU A 146 12.97 -0.83 4.83
CA LEU A 146 13.08 -1.11 6.27
C LEU A 146 13.58 0.09 7.09
N ASP A 147 14.45 0.93 6.51
CA ASP A 147 15.02 2.10 7.18
C ASP A 147 14.22 3.36 6.89
N LYS A 148 13.43 3.81 7.87
CA LYS A 148 12.61 5.03 7.78
C LYS A 148 13.41 6.31 7.53
N ASN A 149 14.73 6.31 7.76
CA ASN A 149 15.58 7.48 7.53
C ASN A 149 16.07 7.58 6.08
N LYS A 150 15.93 6.52 5.27
CA LYS A 150 16.33 6.54 3.86
C LYS A 150 15.17 7.03 2.99
N ASN A 151 15.50 7.84 1.98
CA ASN A 151 14.52 8.31 1.02
C ASN A 151 14.16 7.17 0.04
N PRO A 152 12.89 6.72 0.00
CA PRO A 152 12.47 5.69 -0.94
C PRO A 152 12.51 6.21 -2.37
N ASP A 153 12.73 5.31 -3.33
CA ASP A 153 12.57 5.62 -4.76
C ASP A 153 11.09 5.92 -5.02
N LEU A 154 10.77 7.21 -5.18
CA LEU A 154 9.40 7.68 -5.35
C LEU A 154 8.75 7.16 -6.64
N ARG A 155 9.55 6.72 -7.62
CA ARG A 155 9.05 6.12 -8.86
C ARG A 155 8.35 4.79 -8.60
N VAL A 156 8.76 4.04 -7.58
CA VAL A 156 8.16 2.76 -7.25
C VAL A 156 6.81 2.98 -6.56
N VAL A 157 5.77 2.36 -7.11
CA VAL A 157 4.41 2.51 -6.57
C VAL A 157 4.30 1.79 -5.25
N LYS A 158 3.74 2.47 -4.25
CA LYS A 158 3.36 1.84 -2.97
C LYS A 158 2.39 0.71 -3.23
N TYR A 159 2.52 -0.36 -2.44
CA TYR A 159 1.64 -1.52 -2.49
C TYR A 159 0.16 -1.12 -2.40
N ASN A 160 -0.66 -1.74 -3.25
CA ASN A 160 -2.11 -1.74 -3.16
C ASN A 160 -2.61 -3.16 -3.54
N PRO A 161 -3.67 -3.68 -2.88
CA PRO A 161 -4.27 -4.96 -3.25
C PRO A 161 -4.79 -5.02 -4.69
N SER A 162 -5.22 -3.90 -5.26
CA SER A 162 -5.70 -3.79 -6.63
C SER A 162 -5.12 -2.58 -7.36
N TYR A 163 -4.67 -2.81 -8.61
CA TYR A 163 -4.21 -1.77 -9.52
C TYR A 163 -5.07 -1.75 -10.77
N GLU A 164 -5.35 -0.56 -11.24
CA GLU A 164 -6.10 -0.33 -12.48
C GLU A 164 -5.17 0.31 -13.49
N ILE A 165 -4.84 -0.42 -14.55
CA ILE A 165 -3.92 0.04 -15.58
C ILE A 165 -4.75 0.68 -16.68
N VAL A 166 -4.65 2.00 -16.81
CA VAL A 166 -5.45 2.78 -17.75
C VAL A 166 -4.55 3.33 -18.84
N LEU A 167 -4.71 2.87 -20.08
CA LEU A 167 -4.05 3.45 -21.24
C LEU A 167 -4.94 4.55 -21.83
N SER A 168 -4.50 5.80 -21.75
CA SER A 168 -5.24 6.95 -22.24
C SER A 168 -4.53 7.57 -23.44
N ILE A 169 -5.17 7.55 -24.60
CA ILE A 169 -4.69 8.28 -25.78
C ILE A 169 -5.28 9.67 -25.76
N MET A 170 -4.42 10.68 -25.74
CA MET A 170 -4.76 12.09 -25.60
C MET A 170 -4.45 12.79 -26.91
N HIS A 171 -5.48 13.32 -27.57
CA HIS A 171 -5.33 14.09 -28.80
C HIS A 171 -5.37 15.58 -28.51
N GLY A 172 -4.32 16.31 -28.89
CA GLY A 172 -4.32 17.76 -28.89
C GLY A 172 -5.15 18.36 -30.05
N ASP A 173 -5.16 17.71 -31.21
CA ASP A 173 -5.93 18.19 -32.37
C ASP A 173 -7.38 17.66 -32.39
N ASN A 174 -8.29 18.51 -32.87
CA ASN A 174 -9.72 18.25 -32.99
C ASN A 174 -10.16 17.97 -34.43
N GLU A 175 -9.43 18.48 -35.44
CA GLU A 175 -9.90 18.42 -36.83
C GLU A 175 -9.51 17.11 -37.52
N ASN A 176 -8.31 16.59 -37.23
CA ASN A 176 -7.78 15.38 -37.87
C ASN A 176 -7.11 14.46 -36.84
N PRO A 177 -7.88 13.85 -35.92
CA PRO A 177 -7.29 12.97 -34.91
C PRO A 177 -6.65 11.74 -35.56
N VAL A 178 -5.48 11.41 -35.04
CA VAL A 178 -4.75 10.21 -35.43
C VAL A 178 -5.51 8.98 -34.91
N GLN A 179 -5.82 8.02 -35.79
CA GLN A 179 -6.52 6.80 -35.45
C GLN A 179 -5.55 5.70 -35.01
N PHE A 180 -5.81 5.17 -33.82
CA PHE A 180 -5.13 4.01 -33.28
C PHE A 180 -6.09 2.81 -33.32
N ASP A 181 -5.84 1.86 -34.22
CA ASP A 181 -6.67 0.67 -34.35
C ASP A 181 -6.33 -0.36 -33.29
N ASN A 182 -7.35 -1.08 -32.80
CA ASN A 182 -7.21 -2.27 -31.96
C ASN A 182 -6.33 -2.10 -30.70
N ILE A 183 -6.26 -0.89 -30.13
CA ILE A 183 -5.41 -0.57 -28.97
C ILE A 183 -5.59 -1.56 -27.83
N GLN A 184 -6.84 -1.88 -27.48
CA GLN A 184 -7.16 -2.83 -26.41
C GLN A 184 -6.54 -4.20 -26.66
N GLN A 185 -6.56 -4.68 -27.91
CA GLN A 185 -5.97 -5.97 -28.28
C GLN A 185 -4.43 -5.93 -28.17
N HIS A 186 -3.80 -4.84 -28.61
CA HIS A 186 -2.35 -4.66 -28.46
C HIS A 186 -1.92 -4.55 -27.00
N LEU A 187 -2.70 -3.83 -26.19
CA LEU A 187 -2.51 -3.71 -24.75
C LEU A 187 -2.59 -5.10 -24.08
N GLU A 188 -3.65 -5.85 -24.35
CA GLU A 188 -3.85 -7.20 -23.80
C GLU A 188 -2.77 -8.18 -24.27
N LYS A 189 -2.42 -8.19 -25.56
CA LYS A 189 -1.36 -9.03 -26.15
C LYS A 189 -0.04 -8.85 -25.40
N ARG A 190 0.30 -7.62 -25.01
CA ARG A 190 1.56 -7.30 -24.33
C ARG A 190 1.49 -7.45 -22.81
N PHE A 191 0.42 -6.99 -22.17
CA PHE A 191 0.33 -6.93 -20.71
C PHE A 191 -0.15 -8.23 -20.08
N LEU A 192 -1.07 -8.98 -20.69
CA LEU A 192 -1.63 -10.20 -20.07
C LEU A 192 -0.56 -11.24 -19.66
N PRO A 193 0.48 -11.51 -20.46
CA PRO A 193 1.57 -12.41 -20.03
C PRO A 193 2.27 -11.92 -18.76
N ILE A 194 2.60 -10.62 -18.71
CA ILE A 194 3.26 -9.99 -17.56
C ILE A 194 2.35 -10.05 -16.33
N LEU A 195 1.07 -9.70 -16.50
CA LEU A 195 0.09 -9.69 -15.40
C LEU A 195 -0.14 -11.08 -14.82
N LYS A 196 -0.12 -12.14 -15.64
CA LYS A 196 -0.21 -13.53 -15.16
C LYS A 196 0.95 -13.89 -14.22
N GLU A 197 2.15 -13.40 -14.50
CA GLU A 197 3.33 -13.66 -13.66
C GLU A 197 3.30 -12.89 -12.34
N VAL A 198 2.79 -11.65 -12.35
CA VAL A 198 2.71 -10.79 -11.14
C VAL A 198 1.38 -10.90 -10.38
N ALA A 199 0.39 -11.64 -10.91
CA ALA A 199 -0.91 -11.88 -10.26
C ALA A 199 -0.86 -12.34 -8.79
N PRO A 200 0.13 -13.12 -8.33
CA PRO A 200 0.22 -13.46 -6.91
C PRO A 200 0.39 -12.26 -5.97
N MET A 201 0.80 -11.09 -6.49
CA MET A 201 1.12 -9.89 -5.70
C MET A 201 -0.10 -8.98 -5.50
N ALA A 202 -0.89 -8.78 -6.55
CA ALA A 202 -2.03 -7.87 -6.55
C ALA A 202 -3.02 -8.26 -7.67
N ASN A 203 -4.22 -7.71 -7.58
CA ASN A 203 -5.22 -7.82 -8.64
C ASN A 203 -4.99 -6.68 -9.65
N PHE A 204 -5.13 -6.98 -10.94
CA PHE A 204 -4.89 -6.00 -12.01
C PHE A 204 -6.10 -5.97 -12.95
N SER A 205 -6.59 -4.77 -13.26
CA SER A 205 -7.52 -4.52 -14.37
C SER A 205 -6.80 -3.74 -15.48
N LEU A 206 -7.25 -3.93 -16.72
CA LEU A 206 -6.74 -3.26 -17.91
C LEU A 206 -7.87 -2.54 -18.61
N GLU A 207 -7.71 -1.24 -18.81
CA GLU A 207 -8.65 -0.41 -19.55
C GLU A 207 -7.90 0.46 -20.57
N SER A 208 -8.52 0.69 -21.72
CA SER A 208 -8.05 1.67 -22.68
C SER A 208 -9.14 2.70 -22.96
N GLN A 209 -8.71 3.95 -23.10
CA GLN A 209 -9.60 5.07 -23.40
C GLN A 209 -8.92 6.03 -24.38
N SER A 210 -9.74 6.74 -25.15
CA SER A 210 -9.31 7.82 -26.04
C SER A 210 -10.04 9.09 -25.62
N GLN A 211 -9.28 10.15 -25.36
CA GLN A 211 -9.79 11.46 -25.01
C GLN A 211 -9.29 12.48 -26.04
N PHE A 212 -10.17 13.43 -26.34
CA PHE A 212 -9.93 14.54 -27.25
C PHE A 212 -9.95 15.84 -26.44
N HIS A 213 -9.37 16.92 -26.99
CA HIS A 213 -9.25 18.20 -26.30
C HIS A 213 -8.31 18.14 -25.08
N ALA A 214 -7.16 17.48 -25.27
CA ALA A 214 -6.09 17.48 -24.28
C ALA A 214 -5.15 18.66 -24.53
N ASP A 215 -5.63 19.87 -24.29
CA ASP A 215 -4.82 21.07 -24.48
C ASP A 215 -3.70 21.13 -23.44
N LEU A 216 -2.51 21.57 -23.85
CA LEU A 216 -1.42 21.82 -22.90
C LEU A 216 -1.73 23.09 -22.10
N THR A 217 -1.49 23.04 -20.79
CA THR A 217 -1.63 24.19 -19.89
C THR A 217 -0.56 25.27 -20.13
N PHE A 218 0.43 24.97 -20.96
CA PHE A 218 1.53 25.85 -21.32
C PHE A 218 1.91 25.69 -22.79
N SER A 219 2.52 26.72 -23.37
CA SER A 219 3.02 26.69 -24.75
C SER A 219 4.47 26.20 -24.79
N PRO A 220 4.78 25.11 -25.52
CA PRO A 220 6.15 24.63 -25.65
C PRO A 220 7.08 25.66 -26.29
N GLU A 221 8.35 25.70 -25.86
CA GLU A 221 9.37 26.56 -26.47
C GLU A 221 9.87 25.94 -27.78
N TYR A 222 9.94 26.74 -28.84
CA TYR A 222 10.49 26.31 -30.12
C TYR A 222 12.01 26.48 -30.11
N ASP A 223 12.73 25.40 -30.43
CA ASP A 223 14.18 25.41 -30.54
C ASP A 223 14.60 25.44 -32.02
N ASP A 224 15.11 26.60 -32.44
CA ASP A 224 15.58 26.85 -33.81
C ASP A 224 16.71 25.89 -34.25
N THR A 225 17.45 25.29 -33.31
CA THR A 225 18.58 24.42 -33.63
C THR A 225 18.16 22.99 -33.96
N SER A 226 17.09 22.51 -33.34
CA SER A 226 16.54 21.16 -33.52
C SER A 226 15.30 21.12 -34.40
N ASN A 227 14.78 22.29 -34.82
CA ASN A 227 13.54 22.45 -35.59
C ASN A 227 12.37 21.70 -34.92
N SER A 228 12.32 21.75 -33.59
CA SER A 228 11.35 21.02 -32.78
C SER A 228 10.89 21.82 -31.57
N PHE A 229 9.70 21.50 -31.07
CA PHE A 229 9.21 22.05 -29.83
C PHE A 229 9.78 21.24 -28.66
N VAL A 230 10.40 21.92 -27.71
CA VAL A 230 11.13 21.27 -26.62
C VAL A 230 10.34 21.36 -25.32
N LEU A 231 10.21 20.20 -24.66
CA LEU A 231 9.76 20.11 -23.28
C LEU A 231 10.95 19.85 -22.37
N GLN A 232 11.24 20.79 -21.47
CA GLN A 232 12.26 20.58 -20.46
C GLN A 232 11.74 19.68 -19.34
N SER A 233 12.64 18.96 -18.69
CA SER A 233 12.31 18.07 -17.57
C SER A 233 11.63 18.80 -16.39
N THR A 234 11.77 20.12 -16.28
CA THR A 234 11.11 20.97 -15.29
C THR A 234 9.61 21.11 -15.53
N ASP A 235 9.20 21.14 -16.81
CA ASP A 235 7.83 21.45 -17.23
C ASP A 235 6.96 20.19 -17.25
N LEU A 236 7.60 19.01 -17.21
CA LEU A 236 6.93 17.70 -17.16
C LEU A 236 6.00 17.51 -15.96
N LYS A 237 6.23 18.24 -14.85
CA LYS A 237 5.34 18.22 -13.69
C LYS A 237 4.01 18.93 -13.96
N ASN A 238 4.02 19.93 -14.85
CA ASN A 238 2.85 20.71 -15.23
C ASN A 238 2.15 20.11 -16.46
N PHE A 239 2.72 19.06 -17.06
CA PHE A 239 2.19 18.41 -18.25
C PHE A 239 0.82 17.76 -18.02
N ILE A 240 0.61 17.16 -16.84
CA ILE A 240 -0.71 16.58 -16.53
C ILE A 240 -1.64 17.70 -16.08
N ASN A 241 -2.66 17.96 -16.89
CA ASN A 241 -3.80 18.75 -16.45
C ASN A 241 -4.81 17.87 -15.69
N SER A 242 -4.53 17.57 -14.42
CA SER A 242 -5.38 16.69 -13.60
C SER A 242 -6.78 17.27 -13.33
N ALA A 243 -7.00 18.56 -13.60
CA ALA A 243 -8.30 19.20 -13.46
C ALA A 243 -9.23 18.93 -14.67
N GLU A 244 -8.66 18.74 -15.86
CA GLU A 244 -9.42 18.55 -17.11
C GLU A 244 -9.36 17.12 -17.65
N TRP A 245 -8.23 16.42 -17.44
CA TRP A 245 -8.08 15.04 -17.88
C TRP A 245 -8.75 14.13 -16.86
N ASN A 246 -9.96 13.67 -17.15
CA ASN A 246 -10.70 12.73 -16.30
C ASN A 246 -10.05 11.34 -16.38
N LEU A 247 -8.97 11.17 -15.62
CA LEU A 247 -8.13 9.97 -15.61
C LEU A 247 -8.52 8.97 -14.51
N ALA A 248 -9.49 9.33 -13.65
CA ALA A 248 -9.91 8.51 -12.53
C ALA A 248 -11.23 7.79 -12.84
N SER A 249 -11.28 6.48 -12.60
CA SER A 249 -12.54 5.76 -12.53
C SER A 249 -13.22 6.11 -11.20
N ALA A 250 -14.42 6.70 -11.25
CA ALA A 250 -15.13 7.19 -10.06
C ALA A 250 -15.69 6.07 -9.15
N GLN A 251 -15.41 4.80 -9.46
CA GLN A 251 -16.13 3.63 -8.90
C GLN A 251 -15.23 2.52 -8.34
N SER A 252 -13.91 2.68 -8.39
CA SER A 252 -12.96 1.60 -8.05
C SER A 252 -12.09 1.99 -6.86
N ASP A 253 -12.02 1.10 -5.85
CA ASP A 253 -11.06 1.19 -4.73
C ASP A 253 -9.61 0.88 -5.17
N SER A 254 -9.38 0.64 -6.47
CA SER A 254 -8.09 0.27 -7.02
C SER A 254 -7.23 1.50 -7.27
N LYS A 255 -5.91 1.33 -7.13
CA LYS A 255 -4.97 2.40 -7.43
C LYS A 255 -4.77 2.53 -8.95
N PRO A 256 -5.10 3.67 -9.58
CA PRO A 256 -4.89 3.85 -11.00
C PRO A 256 -3.40 4.00 -11.32
N LEU A 257 -2.97 3.37 -12.42
CA LEU A 257 -1.67 3.51 -13.06
C LEU A 257 -1.91 3.98 -14.49
N ASN A 258 -1.65 5.27 -14.71
CA ASN A 258 -2.03 5.95 -15.94
C ASN A 258 -0.91 5.90 -16.97
N PHE A 259 -1.18 5.31 -18.13
CA PHE A 259 -0.28 5.32 -19.28
C PHE A 259 -0.86 6.28 -20.31
N VAL A 260 -0.31 7.48 -20.39
CA VAL A 260 -0.79 8.54 -21.27
C VAL A 260 0.04 8.53 -22.55
N VAL A 261 -0.60 8.36 -23.70
CA VAL A 261 0.00 8.57 -25.02
C VAL A 261 -0.54 9.88 -25.56
N TYR A 262 0.31 10.90 -25.57
CA TYR A 262 -0.05 12.24 -26.03
C TYR A 262 0.32 12.42 -27.50
N VAL A 263 -0.64 12.85 -28.30
CA VAL A 263 -0.45 13.24 -29.70
C VAL A 263 -0.57 14.77 -29.78
N PRO A 264 0.53 15.49 -30.05
CA PRO A 264 0.51 16.94 -30.09
C PRO A 264 -0.28 17.47 -31.28
N GLU A 265 -0.76 18.71 -31.17
CA GLU A 265 -1.31 19.44 -32.31
C GLU A 265 -0.28 19.60 -33.43
N PRO A 266 -0.70 19.65 -34.72
CA PRO A 266 0.20 19.88 -35.85
C PRO A 266 1.07 21.15 -35.70
N ARG A 267 0.57 22.17 -34.98
CA ARG A 267 1.29 23.43 -34.73
C ARG A 267 2.49 23.27 -33.80
N TYR A 268 2.44 22.28 -32.90
CA TYR A 268 3.48 22.01 -31.89
C TYR A 268 4.24 20.70 -32.19
N SER A 269 4.08 20.14 -33.39
CA SER A 269 4.74 18.91 -33.82
C SER A 269 5.99 19.22 -34.67
N PRO A 270 7.14 18.54 -34.47
CA PRO A 270 7.38 17.49 -33.48
C PRO A 270 7.66 18.05 -32.08
N LEU A 271 7.07 17.41 -31.06
CA LEU A 271 7.26 17.73 -29.65
C LEU A 271 8.24 16.72 -29.03
N VAL A 272 9.37 17.19 -28.52
CA VAL A 272 10.48 16.36 -28.04
C VAL A 272 10.84 16.70 -26.60
N ILE A 273 11.01 15.67 -25.77
CA ILE A 273 11.41 15.83 -24.38
C ILE A 273 12.93 15.92 -24.30
N HIS A 274 13.43 16.99 -23.68
CA HIS A 274 14.85 17.15 -23.38
C HIS A 274 15.13 16.88 -21.89
N ASN A 275 16.20 16.14 -21.65
CA ASN A 275 16.77 15.96 -20.32
C ASN A 275 18.21 16.48 -20.34
N GLN A 276 18.49 17.49 -19.53
CA GLN A 276 19.80 18.16 -19.47
C GLN A 276 20.30 18.63 -20.85
N GLY A 277 19.39 19.14 -21.68
CA GLY A 277 19.71 19.67 -23.02
C GLY A 277 19.90 18.61 -24.11
N GLN A 278 19.64 17.32 -23.84
CA GLN A 278 19.68 16.24 -24.83
C GLN A 278 18.30 15.61 -25.02
N PRO A 279 17.93 15.22 -26.25
CA PRO A 279 16.66 14.56 -26.51
C PRO A 279 16.61 13.18 -25.86
N VAL A 280 15.49 12.86 -25.23
CA VAL A 280 15.25 11.54 -24.63
C VAL A 280 14.92 10.53 -25.73
N PRO A 281 15.65 9.39 -25.85
CA PRO A 281 15.49 8.46 -26.97
C PRO A 281 14.08 7.88 -27.16
N THR A 282 13.34 7.68 -26.06
CA THR A 282 11.99 7.09 -26.07
C THR A 282 10.87 8.13 -26.01
N ASN A 283 11.21 9.43 -26.04
CA ASN A 283 10.28 10.55 -25.90
C ASN A 283 9.20 10.37 -24.81
N SER A 284 9.60 9.79 -23.67
CA SER A 284 8.71 9.42 -22.57
C SER A 284 9.37 9.56 -21.22
N PHE A 285 8.54 9.69 -20.19
CA PHE A 285 8.98 9.82 -18.81
C PHE A 285 8.00 9.12 -17.86
N VAL A 286 8.52 8.75 -16.68
CA VAL A 286 7.76 8.12 -15.61
C VAL A 286 7.45 9.17 -14.56
N LEU A 287 6.18 9.30 -14.21
CA LEU A 287 5.72 10.15 -13.12
C LEU A 287 5.52 9.32 -11.85
N PRO A 288 6.26 9.64 -10.76
CA PRO A 288 6.17 8.96 -9.48
C PRO A 288 4.73 8.77 -8.99
N GLN A 289 4.38 7.54 -8.59
CA GLN A 289 3.06 7.16 -8.08
C GLN A 289 1.87 7.32 -9.04
N PHE A 290 2.07 7.90 -10.23
CA PHE A 290 1.00 8.17 -11.20
C PHE A 290 1.06 7.20 -12.37
N GLY A 291 2.21 7.08 -13.05
CA GLY A 291 2.29 6.31 -14.28
C GLY A 291 3.33 6.82 -15.28
N THR A 292 2.97 6.84 -16.56
CA THR A 292 3.83 7.19 -17.69
C THR A 292 3.16 8.20 -18.59
N VAL A 293 3.97 9.09 -19.15
CA VAL A 293 3.57 9.92 -20.28
C VAL A 293 4.55 9.67 -21.43
N LEU A 294 4.00 9.40 -22.61
CA LEU A 294 4.71 9.18 -23.87
C LEU A 294 4.17 10.16 -24.90
N ILE A 295 5.06 10.82 -25.63
CA ILE A 295 4.68 11.75 -26.69
C ILE A 295 4.92 11.06 -28.04
N TYR A 296 3.84 10.82 -28.77
CA TYR A 296 3.87 10.24 -30.11
C TYR A 296 3.73 11.35 -31.15
N ASN A 297 4.78 11.55 -31.96
CA ASN A 297 4.77 12.49 -33.07
C ASN A 297 4.41 11.72 -34.37
N PRO A 298 3.23 11.95 -34.96
CA PRO A 298 2.83 11.27 -36.19
C PRO A 298 3.73 11.72 -37.36
N LYS A 299 4.19 10.77 -38.18
CA LYS A 299 4.96 11.05 -39.39
C LYS A 299 4.02 11.58 -40.46
N THR A 300 4.13 12.87 -40.78
CA THR A 300 3.41 13.52 -41.88
C THR A 300 4.12 13.19 -43.21
N GLU A 301 3.97 11.96 -43.71
CA GLU A 301 4.29 11.69 -45.11
C GLU A 301 3.14 12.16 -46.01
N HIS A 302 3.48 12.71 -47.18
CA HIS A 302 2.66 13.56 -48.05
C HIS A 302 1.35 13.00 -48.63
N ASP A 303 0.87 11.84 -48.20
CA ASP A 303 -0.41 11.28 -48.64
C ASP A 303 -1.48 11.44 -47.56
N GLN A 304 -2.43 12.34 -47.82
CA GLN A 304 -3.57 12.74 -46.98
C GLN A 304 -4.59 11.62 -46.71
N SER A 305 -4.23 10.34 -46.87
CA SER A 305 -5.18 9.23 -46.94
C SER A 305 -5.15 8.26 -45.75
N THR A 306 -4.18 8.33 -44.84
CA THR A 306 -4.24 7.51 -43.61
C THR A 306 -3.67 8.26 -42.40
N LEU A 307 -4.57 8.82 -41.59
CA LEU A 307 -4.32 9.23 -40.19
C LEU A 307 -4.11 8.02 -39.27
N LEU A 308 -3.82 6.84 -39.82
CA LEU A 308 -3.69 5.58 -39.10
C LEU A 308 -2.26 5.40 -38.61
N VAL A 309 -2.10 5.12 -37.32
CA VAL A 309 -0.79 4.77 -36.74
C VAL A 309 -0.36 3.40 -37.27
N PRO A 310 0.87 3.27 -37.81
CA PRO A 310 1.41 1.97 -38.21
C PRO A 310 1.44 1.00 -37.02
N GLU A 311 1.12 -0.28 -37.26
CA GLU A 311 1.11 -1.31 -36.21
C GLU A 311 2.46 -1.41 -35.48
N ASN A 312 3.58 -1.24 -36.19
CA ASN A 312 4.92 -1.23 -35.61
C ASN A 312 5.14 -0.11 -34.58
N ASP A 313 4.56 1.08 -34.82
CA ASP A 313 4.65 2.20 -33.88
C ASP A 313 3.82 1.91 -32.62
N ILE A 314 2.64 1.28 -32.77
CA ILE A 314 1.82 0.82 -31.63
C ILE A 314 2.59 -0.23 -30.81
N GLU A 315 3.23 -1.19 -31.45
CA GLU A 315 4.04 -2.20 -30.75
C GLU A 315 5.20 -1.57 -29.97
N GLN A 316 5.86 -0.55 -30.53
CA GLN A 316 6.91 0.21 -29.85
C GLN A 316 6.37 1.00 -28.64
N ILE A 317 5.20 1.64 -28.79
CA ILE A 317 4.50 2.33 -27.68
C ILE A 317 4.22 1.33 -26.55
N MET A 318 3.67 0.15 -26.87
CA MET A 318 3.37 -0.88 -25.87
C MET A 318 4.63 -1.43 -25.20
N GLU A 319 5.75 -1.54 -25.93
CA GLU A 319 7.03 -1.92 -25.35
C GLU A 319 7.48 -0.91 -24.28
N ILE A 320 7.46 0.38 -24.61
CA ILE A 320 7.84 1.45 -23.68
C ILE A 320 6.93 1.41 -22.44
N CYS A 321 5.61 1.36 -22.64
CA CYS A 321 4.64 1.26 -21.55
C CYS A 321 4.90 0.05 -20.65
N SER A 322 5.16 -1.13 -21.22
CA SER A 322 5.45 -2.35 -20.43
C SER A 322 6.73 -2.22 -19.60
N ARG A 323 7.78 -1.57 -20.14
CA ARG A 323 9.04 -1.33 -19.41
C ARG A 323 8.83 -0.35 -18.26
N HIS A 324 8.06 0.71 -18.49
CA HIS A 324 7.72 1.67 -17.44
C HIS A 324 6.81 1.05 -16.38
N PHE A 325 5.86 0.21 -16.76
CA PHE A 325 5.04 -0.56 -15.81
C PHE A 325 5.91 -1.39 -14.86
N LEU A 326 6.86 -2.14 -15.40
CA LEU A 326 7.79 -2.92 -14.58
C LEU A 326 8.67 -2.04 -13.68
N THR A 327 9.08 -0.87 -14.18
CA THR A 327 9.83 0.12 -13.39
C THR A 327 9.00 0.67 -12.23
N LEU A 328 7.74 1.03 -12.50
CA LEU A 328 6.77 1.48 -11.49
C LEU A 328 6.51 0.40 -10.44
N LEU A 329 6.45 -0.87 -10.84
CA LEU A 329 6.33 -1.97 -9.87
C LEU A 329 7.58 -2.15 -9.00
N GLY A 330 8.73 -1.57 -9.37
CA GLY A 330 10.00 -1.73 -8.67
C GLY A 330 10.84 -2.90 -9.20
N MET A 331 10.56 -3.41 -10.39
CA MET A 331 11.36 -4.47 -11.00
C MET A 331 12.68 -3.90 -11.55
N PRO A 332 13.85 -4.52 -11.28
CA PRO A 332 15.14 -4.02 -11.76
C PRO A 332 15.23 -4.01 -13.29
N SER A 333 15.87 -2.97 -13.84
CA SER A 333 16.13 -2.79 -15.27
C SER A 333 17.50 -3.38 -15.61
N ILE A 334 17.57 -4.64 -16.07
CA ILE A 334 18.80 -5.21 -16.63
C ILE A 334 18.76 -5.09 -18.16
N PRO A 335 19.86 -4.71 -18.84
CA PRO A 335 19.92 -4.70 -20.30
C PRO A 335 19.78 -6.12 -20.85
N GLY A 336 18.81 -6.33 -21.73
CA GLY A 336 18.49 -7.65 -22.28
C GLY A 336 16.97 -7.81 -22.32
N ALA A 337 16.46 -8.30 -23.45
CA ALA A 337 15.05 -8.38 -23.76
C ALA A 337 14.21 -8.88 -22.58
N LEU A 338 12.99 -8.35 -22.48
CA LEU A 338 11.88 -9.03 -21.80
C LEU A 338 11.56 -10.32 -22.57
N GLY A 339 12.49 -11.29 -22.55
CA GLY A 339 12.12 -12.68 -22.61
C GLY A 339 11.44 -13.07 -21.30
N GLU A 340 10.72 -14.20 -21.35
CA GLU A 340 10.15 -14.96 -20.23
C GLU A 340 10.73 -14.50 -18.89
N ALA A 341 9.92 -13.87 -18.04
CA ALA A 341 10.45 -13.16 -16.89
C ALA A 341 11.37 -14.06 -16.10
N SER A 342 12.63 -13.65 -16.04
CA SER A 342 13.63 -14.24 -15.17
C SER A 342 13.03 -14.47 -13.79
N ILE A 343 12.76 -15.74 -13.43
CA ILE A 343 12.00 -16.15 -12.24
C ILE A 343 12.49 -15.44 -10.97
N TRP A 344 13.79 -15.19 -10.90
CA TRP A 344 14.43 -14.46 -9.80
C TRP A 344 13.96 -13.01 -9.65
N ARG A 345 13.58 -12.32 -10.74
CA ARG A 345 13.02 -10.95 -10.72
C ARG A 345 11.65 -10.92 -10.07
N VAL A 346 10.79 -11.88 -10.43
CA VAL A 346 9.45 -12.03 -9.85
C VAL A 346 9.58 -12.40 -8.38
N ASP A 347 10.46 -13.34 -8.04
CA ASP A 347 10.72 -13.73 -6.65
C ASP A 347 11.28 -12.56 -5.80
N GLY A 348 12.15 -11.71 -6.37
CA GLY A 348 12.63 -10.49 -5.71
C GLY A 348 11.53 -9.46 -5.49
N LEU A 349 10.66 -9.26 -6.47
CA LEU A 349 9.47 -8.41 -6.32
C LEU A 349 8.50 -8.96 -5.27
N ILE A 350 8.31 -10.29 -5.19
CA ILE A 350 7.50 -10.94 -4.14
C ILE A 350 8.06 -10.60 -2.76
N ARG A 351 9.38 -10.72 -2.56
CA ARG A 351 10.04 -10.40 -1.29
C ARG A 351 9.93 -8.92 -0.95
N GLN A 352 10.05 -8.05 -1.95
CA GLN A 352 9.81 -6.61 -1.76
C GLN A 352 8.39 -6.35 -1.26
N ARG A 353 7.37 -6.87 -1.95
CA ARG A 353 5.97 -6.68 -1.54
C ARG A 353 5.67 -7.30 -0.19
N LEU A 354 6.26 -8.45 0.13
CA LEU A 354 6.12 -9.10 1.44
C LEU A 354 6.59 -8.20 2.59
N VAL A 355 7.73 -7.53 2.42
CA VAL A 355 8.24 -6.61 3.45
C VAL A 355 7.33 -5.40 3.57
N GLU A 356 6.91 -4.80 2.46
CA GLU A 356 5.99 -3.66 2.43
C GLU A 356 4.65 -3.96 3.10
N THR A 357 4.04 -5.11 2.80
CA THR A 357 2.74 -5.52 3.37
C THR A 357 2.84 -5.84 4.86
N ILE A 358 3.90 -6.53 5.31
CA ILE A 358 4.11 -6.78 6.74
C ILE A 358 4.30 -5.46 7.49
N LEU A 359 5.15 -4.55 7.00
CA LEU A 359 5.36 -3.24 7.63
C LEU A 359 4.06 -2.45 7.72
N SER A 360 3.33 -2.35 6.61
CA SER A 360 2.06 -1.62 6.55
C SER A 360 1.05 -2.21 7.53
N ALA A 361 0.94 -3.54 7.60
CA ALA A 361 0.01 -4.21 8.52
C ALA A 361 0.39 -3.94 9.99
N GLN A 362 1.68 -4.00 10.33
CA GLN A 362 2.17 -3.68 11.67
C GLN A 362 1.87 -2.23 12.05
N GLU A 363 2.10 -1.28 11.14
CA GLU A 363 1.82 0.14 11.36
C GLU A 363 0.32 0.41 11.55
N THR A 364 -0.53 -0.18 10.71
CA THR A 364 -1.99 -0.08 10.83
C THR A 364 -2.48 -0.71 12.13
N LEU A 365 -2.00 -1.88 12.52
CA LEU A 365 -2.38 -2.49 13.79
C LEU A 365 -1.94 -1.62 14.98
N LEU A 366 -0.71 -1.09 14.98
CA LEU A 366 -0.20 -0.23 16.05
C LEU A 366 -0.91 1.14 16.12
N SER A 367 -1.56 1.60 15.05
CA SER A 367 -2.30 2.87 15.04
C SER A 367 -3.71 2.73 15.61
N ILE A 368 -4.34 1.55 15.51
CA ILE A 368 -5.70 1.31 16.02
C ILE A 368 -5.83 1.66 17.52
N PRO A 369 -5.04 1.09 18.45
CA PRO A 369 -5.16 1.42 19.87
C PRO A 369 -4.94 2.90 20.15
N LYS A 370 -4.00 3.55 19.43
CA LYS A 370 -3.71 4.98 19.59
C LYS A 370 -4.93 5.84 19.28
N ILE A 371 -5.64 5.52 18.19
CA ILE A 371 -6.86 6.24 17.79
C ILE A 371 -7.99 5.96 18.79
N VAL A 372 -8.17 4.70 19.18
CA VAL A 372 -9.21 4.30 20.13
C VAL A 372 -8.99 4.93 21.52
N ASP A 373 -7.73 5.14 21.93
CA ASP A 373 -7.39 5.82 23.19
C ASP A 373 -7.51 7.35 23.09
N GLN A 374 -7.20 7.93 21.92
CA GLN A 374 -7.35 9.38 21.68
C GLN A 374 -8.81 9.83 21.57
N ILE A 375 -9.73 8.92 21.27
CA ILE A 375 -11.14 9.23 21.04
C ILE A 375 -11.99 8.47 22.07
N PRO A 376 -12.28 9.07 23.24
CA PRO A 376 -12.87 8.37 24.39
C PRO A 376 -14.19 7.66 24.10
N ASN A 377 -14.99 8.23 23.19
CA ASN A 377 -16.33 7.77 22.83
C ASN A 377 -16.37 7.01 21.49
N MET A 378 -15.22 6.53 21.00
CA MET A 378 -15.18 5.66 19.83
C MET A 378 -15.89 4.34 20.13
N HIS A 379 -16.86 3.99 19.28
CA HIS A 379 -17.47 2.67 19.31
C HIS A 379 -16.52 1.65 18.70
N VAL A 380 -16.27 0.57 19.45
CA VAL A 380 -15.43 -0.54 18.98
C VAL A 380 -16.31 -1.79 18.96
N PRO A 381 -16.83 -2.18 17.79
CA PRO A 381 -17.60 -3.41 17.66
C PRO A 381 -16.78 -4.67 17.98
N ALA A 382 -17.44 -5.73 18.42
CA ALA A 382 -16.78 -7.02 18.66
C ALA A 382 -16.10 -7.59 17.41
N HIS A 383 -16.69 -7.41 16.23
CA HIS A 383 -16.11 -7.90 14.97
C HIS A 383 -14.80 -7.19 14.60
N VAL A 384 -14.60 -5.94 15.05
CA VAL A 384 -13.32 -5.22 14.85
C VAL A 384 -12.23 -5.90 15.67
N ALA A 385 -12.51 -6.24 16.93
CA ALA A 385 -11.55 -6.97 17.77
C ALA A 385 -11.18 -8.34 17.15
N THR A 386 -12.17 -9.07 16.64
CA THR A 386 -11.92 -10.34 15.92
C THR A 386 -11.07 -10.15 14.66
N ARG A 387 -11.33 -9.11 13.85
CA ARG A 387 -10.51 -8.81 12.66
C ARG A 387 -9.05 -8.50 13.01
N ILE A 388 -8.82 -7.79 14.11
CA ILE A 388 -7.47 -7.50 14.61
C ILE A 388 -6.77 -8.78 15.04
N GLU A 389 -7.47 -9.67 15.75
CA GLU A 389 -6.95 -10.99 16.13
C GLU A 389 -6.60 -11.83 14.89
N ASP A 390 -7.51 -11.91 13.92
CA ASP A 390 -7.28 -12.61 12.66
C ASP A 390 -6.10 -12.04 11.87
N ALA A 391 -5.93 -10.72 11.85
CA ALA A 391 -4.80 -10.05 11.21
C ALA A 391 -3.47 -10.40 11.89
N LEU A 392 -3.45 -10.48 13.23
CA LEU A 392 -2.28 -10.89 14.00
C LEU A 392 -1.91 -12.36 13.75
N LEU A 393 -2.91 -13.24 13.64
CA LEU A 393 -2.70 -14.64 13.28
C LEU A 393 -2.07 -14.77 11.88
N ASP A 394 -2.60 -14.06 10.89
CA ASP A 394 -2.04 -14.05 9.53
C ASP A 394 -0.63 -13.45 9.47
N LEU A 395 -0.33 -12.41 10.26
CA LEU A 395 1.05 -11.90 10.38
C LEU A 395 1.99 -12.96 10.96
N GLY A 396 1.54 -13.74 11.94
CA GLY A 396 2.28 -14.87 12.49
C GLY A 396 2.61 -15.92 11.42
N GLN A 397 1.62 -16.28 10.60
CA GLN A 397 1.81 -17.22 9.48
C GLN A 397 2.74 -16.66 8.40
N ALA A 398 2.56 -15.38 8.04
CA ALA A 398 3.44 -14.71 7.07
C ALA A 398 4.90 -14.76 7.53
N ARG A 399 5.16 -14.49 8.81
CA ARG A 399 6.49 -14.57 9.41
C ARG A 399 7.04 -16.00 9.42
N TYR A 400 6.23 -16.98 9.76
CA TYR A 400 6.62 -18.40 9.74
C TYR A 400 7.10 -18.81 8.34
N PHE A 401 6.31 -18.55 7.30
CA PHE A 401 6.67 -18.89 5.92
C PHE A 401 7.84 -18.06 5.38
N MET A 402 7.95 -16.79 5.78
CA MET A 402 9.08 -15.92 5.43
C MET A 402 10.40 -16.50 5.94
N ASN A 403 10.42 -16.96 7.20
CA ASN A 403 11.60 -17.58 7.81
C ASN A 403 11.99 -18.91 7.15
N LEU A 404 11.01 -19.64 6.60
CA LEU A 404 11.24 -20.85 5.81
C LEU A 404 11.67 -20.58 4.34
N GLY A 405 11.80 -19.30 3.94
CA GLY A 405 12.10 -18.92 2.56
C GLY A 405 10.94 -19.11 1.58
N ARG A 406 9.73 -19.43 2.06
CA ARG A 406 8.51 -19.61 1.25
C ARG A 406 7.82 -18.28 1.00
N SER A 407 8.48 -17.42 0.23
CA SER A 407 8.08 -16.01 0.05
C SER A 407 6.67 -15.83 -0.54
N ARG A 408 6.20 -16.76 -1.39
CA ARG A 408 4.84 -16.70 -1.98
C ARG A 408 3.75 -16.96 -0.95
N GLU A 409 3.90 -18.01 -0.14
CA GLU A 409 2.98 -18.34 0.97
C GLU A 409 2.99 -17.21 2.01
N ALA A 410 4.18 -16.70 2.33
CA ALA A 410 4.34 -15.56 3.22
C ALA A 410 3.61 -14.31 2.70
N LEU A 411 3.76 -14.01 1.41
CA LEU A 411 3.10 -12.87 0.77
C LEU A 411 1.58 -13.02 0.85
N HIS A 412 1.04 -14.21 0.56
CA HIS A 412 -0.40 -14.47 0.66
C HIS A 412 -0.96 -14.13 2.06
N HIS A 413 -0.35 -14.66 3.13
CA HIS A 413 -0.79 -14.35 4.49
C HIS A 413 -0.58 -12.88 4.85
N SER A 414 0.52 -12.25 4.43
CA SER A 414 0.75 -10.82 4.69
C SER A 414 -0.31 -9.92 4.04
N ARG A 415 -0.82 -10.30 2.86
CA ARG A 415 -1.89 -9.60 2.15
C ARG A 415 -3.22 -9.71 2.90
N LEU A 416 -3.53 -10.90 3.41
CA LEU A 416 -4.72 -11.10 4.24
C LEU A 416 -4.64 -10.27 5.53
N ALA A 417 -3.46 -10.24 6.17
CA ALA A 417 -3.24 -9.46 7.37
C ALA A 417 -3.45 -7.95 7.16
N ILE A 418 -2.83 -7.35 6.13
CA ILE A 418 -3.03 -5.91 5.86
C ILE A 418 -4.50 -5.61 5.52
N GLY A 419 -5.16 -6.44 4.70
CA GLY A 419 -6.57 -6.26 4.36
C GLY A 419 -7.49 -6.33 5.58
N LYS A 420 -7.27 -7.28 6.49
CA LYS A 420 -8.03 -7.37 7.76
C LYS A 420 -7.75 -6.20 8.69
N ALA A 421 -6.49 -5.76 8.78
CA ALA A 421 -6.09 -4.60 9.59
C ALA A 421 -6.72 -3.29 9.06
N GLU A 422 -6.71 -3.08 7.75
CA GLU A 422 -7.36 -1.91 7.11
C GLU A 422 -8.88 -1.95 7.28
N GLN A 423 -9.52 -3.11 7.08
CA GLN A 423 -10.96 -3.27 7.33
C GLN A 423 -11.34 -3.04 8.80
N ALA A 424 -10.45 -3.34 9.75
CA ALA A 424 -10.65 -3.02 11.16
C ALA A 424 -10.48 -1.51 11.40
N PHE A 425 -9.44 -0.90 10.82
CA PHE A 425 -9.13 0.53 10.98
C PHE A 425 -10.19 1.46 10.38
N PHE A 426 -10.71 1.12 9.19
CA PHE A 426 -11.71 1.91 8.46
C PHE A 426 -13.15 1.42 8.66
N ASP A 427 -13.42 0.65 9.71
CA ASP A 427 -14.77 0.15 9.97
C ASP A 427 -15.76 1.31 10.17
N GLU A 428 -16.86 1.30 9.40
CA GLU A 428 -17.87 2.37 9.38
C GLU A 428 -18.38 2.72 10.79
N LYS A 429 -18.50 1.72 11.67
CA LYS A 429 -19.02 1.92 13.02
C LYS A 429 -18.02 2.57 13.98
N MET A 430 -16.72 2.52 13.69
CA MET A 430 -15.72 3.26 14.48
C MET A 430 -15.71 4.75 14.14
N VAL A 431 -16.05 5.10 12.89
CA VAL A 431 -16.00 6.49 12.39
C VAL A 431 -17.32 7.23 12.65
N SER A 432 -18.46 6.54 12.61
CA SER A 432 -19.79 7.17 12.59
C SER A 432 -20.19 7.92 13.89
N LEU A 433 -19.66 7.53 15.05
CA LEU A 433 -20.02 8.17 16.34
C LEU A 433 -19.13 9.37 16.71
N LEU A 434 -18.10 9.67 15.91
CA LEU A 434 -17.34 10.92 16.03
C LEU A 434 -18.24 12.16 15.88
N TYR A 435 -19.35 12.03 15.17
CA TYR A 435 -20.29 13.11 14.86
C TYR A 435 -21.32 13.39 15.98
N PHE A 436 -21.33 12.63 17.07
CA PHE A 436 -22.22 12.88 18.22
C PHE A 436 -21.44 13.09 19.53
N PRO A 437 -20.79 14.26 19.72
CA PRO A 437 -20.22 14.66 21.00
C PRO A 437 -21.23 14.51 22.15
N ASP A 438 -20.75 14.17 23.35
CA ASP A 438 -21.61 14.06 24.54
C ASP A 438 -22.35 15.35 24.86
N GLU A 439 -21.81 16.50 24.43
CA GLU A 439 -22.44 17.82 24.51
C GLU A 439 -23.84 17.84 23.85
N HIS A 440 -24.02 17.11 22.74
CA HIS A 440 -25.31 17.00 22.09
C HIS A 440 -26.25 16.03 22.80
N LYS A 441 -25.74 15.04 23.55
CA LYS A 441 -26.58 14.21 24.44
C LYS A 441 -27.22 15.09 25.51
N TYR A 442 -26.45 15.96 26.17
CA TYR A 442 -27.00 16.88 27.16
C TYR A 442 -28.01 17.85 26.53
N GLY A 443 -27.74 18.36 25.32
CA GLY A 443 -28.68 19.20 24.57
C GLY A 443 -30.05 18.57 24.32
N VAL A 444 -30.10 17.25 24.08
CA VAL A 444 -31.36 16.50 23.90
C VAL A 444 -32.06 16.21 25.22
N TYR A 445 -31.31 15.88 26.28
CA TYR A 445 -31.88 15.46 27.57
C TYR A 445 -32.24 16.61 28.51
N MET A 446 -31.55 17.76 28.42
CA MET A 446 -31.72 18.88 29.34
C MET A 446 -33.12 19.55 29.26
N PRO A 447 -33.77 19.70 28.09
CA PRO A 447 -35.15 20.19 28.01
C PRO A 447 -36.18 19.21 28.60
N LEU A 448 -35.93 17.90 28.52
CA LEU A 448 -36.82 16.86 29.03
C LEU A 448 -36.73 16.73 30.56
N PHE A 449 -35.52 16.73 31.11
CA PHE A 449 -35.29 16.52 32.53
C PHE A 449 -35.15 17.81 33.35
N GLY A 450 -34.75 18.92 32.75
CA GLY A 450 -34.53 20.20 33.44
C GLY A 450 -35.75 20.69 34.24
N PRO A 451 -36.96 20.76 33.63
CA PRO A 451 -38.18 21.15 34.33
C PRO A 451 -38.59 20.20 35.47
N LEU A 452 -38.20 18.92 35.37
CA LEU A 452 -38.47 17.91 36.41
C LEU A 452 -37.45 17.97 37.56
N LEU A 453 -36.17 18.18 37.24
CA LEU A 453 -35.05 18.21 38.19
C LEU A 453 -35.08 19.44 39.09
N LEU A 454 -35.46 20.61 38.56
CA LEU A 454 -35.38 21.88 39.29
C LEU A 454 -36.29 21.90 40.56
N PRO A 455 -37.59 21.54 40.48
CA PRO A 455 -38.46 21.50 41.65
C PRO A 455 -38.04 20.38 42.63
N LEU A 456 -37.53 19.26 42.10
CA LEU A 456 -37.09 18.13 42.91
C LEU A 456 -35.86 18.48 43.76
N LEU A 457 -34.89 19.19 43.17
CA LEU A 457 -33.70 19.71 43.87
C LEU A 457 -34.10 20.70 44.96
N MET A 458 -35.01 21.64 44.67
CA MET A 458 -35.50 22.57 45.67
C MET A 458 -36.21 21.86 46.83
N ALA A 459 -37.05 20.86 46.54
CA ALA A 459 -37.72 20.06 47.54
C ALA A 459 -36.74 19.24 48.40
N GLY A 460 -35.74 18.62 47.77
CA GLY A 460 -34.68 17.87 48.45
C GLY A 460 -33.86 18.75 49.40
N VAL A 461 -33.35 19.90 48.92
CA VAL A 461 -32.56 20.84 49.74
C VAL A 461 -33.37 21.37 50.92
N ARG A 462 -34.66 21.68 50.71
CA ARG A 462 -35.54 22.14 51.79
C ARG A 462 -35.71 21.09 52.88
N GLU A 463 -35.92 19.83 52.50
CA GLU A 463 -36.09 18.73 53.45
C GLU A 463 -34.79 18.43 54.21
N LEU A 464 -33.64 18.50 53.53
CA LEU A 464 -32.32 18.34 54.13
C LEU A 464 -32.01 19.44 55.16
N LYS A 465 -32.33 20.70 54.84
CA LYS A 465 -32.20 21.82 55.80
C LYS A 465 -33.08 21.61 57.03
N LEU A 466 -34.32 21.17 56.85
CA LEU A 466 -35.25 20.89 57.97
C LEU A 466 -34.75 19.72 58.84
N PHE A 467 -34.16 18.69 58.23
CA PHE A 467 -33.57 17.57 58.94
C PHE A 467 -32.34 17.99 59.77
N LEU A 468 -31.43 18.78 59.18
CA LEU A 468 -30.25 19.30 59.88
C LEU A 468 -30.61 20.24 61.03
N GLN A 469 -31.66 21.07 60.87
CA GLN A 469 -32.17 21.94 61.94
C GLN A 469 -32.79 21.14 63.08
N LYS A 470 -33.53 20.04 62.80
CA LYS A 470 -34.02 19.12 63.82
C LYS A 470 -32.89 18.42 64.57
N LYS A 471 -31.84 17.98 63.86
CA LYS A 471 -30.68 17.33 64.46
C LYS A 471 -29.88 18.27 65.38
N LYS A 472 -29.76 19.55 65.01
CA LYS A 472 -29.16 20.59 65.86
C LYS A 472 -29.99 20.90 67.11
N LYS A 473 -31.33 20.85 67.03
CA LYS A 473 -32.20 21.00 68.22
C LYS A 473 -32.14 19.80 69.18
N LEU A 474 -31.92 18.60 68.66
CA LEU A 474 -31.78 17.35 69.44
C LEU A 474 -30.38 17.13 70.03
N SER A 475 -29.38 17.93 69.64
CA SER A 475 -27.99 17.86 70.11
C SER A 475 -27.59 19.05 71.00
N GLY A 476 -28.51 19.99 71.21
CA GLY A 476 -28.35 21.17 72.08
C GLY A 476 -29.27 21.18 73.31
N GLU A 477 -30.02 20.09 73.51
CA GLU A 477 -30.42 19.58 74.83
C GLU A 477 -29.41 18.50 75.23
#